data_AF-W7SZF4-F1
#
_entry.id   AF-W7SZF4-F1
#
_cell.length_a   1.000
_cell.length_b   1.000
_cell.length_c   1.000
_cell.angle_alpha   90.00
_cell.angle_beta   90.00
_cell.angle_gamma   90.00
#
_symmetry.space_group_name_H-M   'P 1'
#
loop_
_entity.id
_entity.type
_entity.pdbx_description
1 polymer ?
#
loop_
_entity_poly.entity_id
_entity_poly.type
_entity_poly.pdbx_seq_one_letter_code
_entity_poly.pdbx_strand_id
1 'polypeptide(L)'
;MLHRAFSCATTPFVRDEYSLHKKEDDRRYKNHIKSYRPLGYSLLVIVLITVLLASLRLQKKEFDLQSHHVDDPTLDFSKATLEKNDLKFSKCLAQVLDTEVSNDMQDKDILPLVKCFIENGELGKARLLVDTTSDQSFPRAEPAYYLCKAFREKENYALAYYYYLLASKMSTSKPAGRLPGEEAVHDYLLDYEKSIIWYYVGALSDRSTRRHGLSLCMNLLENPLLPSNLASIVYNNIPVYTQSLRGHRTLLRAEKNENDPWRFSTPTFLDSHVLLREVNYFAAEDGSYHVSQDSQVKTRVLVDGSDQYIKIQESEDFRKRITERGWHHPEAYVQGLEDTRFKSTFDYKANSSVIYTLSASMEYSRSANHMNQLLGVIEPDTWTLTIQDIIRGPFGDRTEKNWVFVNGIESLVYEWYPFIRIGHIDRDKGEFVIDRSIQSPLSFLNMRGSTNGILHRNEWWFVTHMVKHRSGRRRIYTHRIVILNFEMSQVLRYSLPFTFNSETDIEYCLGLKADNEGLTFGYSVRDKSSWTLQCSWGEIEQYFDDV
;
A
#
# COMPACT_ATOMS: atom_id res chain seq x y z
N MET A 1 8.48 -34.50 24.94
CA MET A 1 7.39 -35.20 24.21
C MET A 1 6.71 -34.31 23.17
N LEU A 2 6.29 -33.07 23.50
CA LEU A 2 5.72 -32.10 22.53
C LEU A 2 6.63 -31.76 21.32
N HIS A 3 7.95 -31.73 21.53
CA HIS A 3 8.92 -31.46 20.45
C HIS A 3 9.07 -32.61 19.43
N ARG A 4 8.64 -33.85 19.77
CA ARG A 4 8.62 -35.00 18.84
C ARG A 4 7.32 -35.08 18.03
N ALA A 5 6.23 -34.49 18.53
CA ALA A 5 4.95 -34.46 17.79
C ALA A 5 4.98 -33.44 16.63
N PHE A 6 5.71 -32.34 16.78
CA PHE A 6 5.85 -31.33 15.71
C PHE A 6 6.80 -31.76 14.59
N SER A 7 7.86 -32.53 14.90
CA SER A 7 8.85 -32.97 13.92
C SER A 7 8.33 -33.97 12.88
N CYS A 8 7.22 -34.67 13.15
CA CYS A 8 6.67 -35.67 12.23
C CYS A 8 5.60 -35.12 11.26
N ALA A 9 5.13 -33.88 11.47
CA ALA A 9 4.08 -33.27 10.64
C ALA A 9 4.62 -32.40 9.49
N THR A 10 5.94 -32.12 9.47
CA THR A 10 6.57 -31.22 8.51
C THR A 10 7.81 -31.86 7.89
N THR A 11 7.60 -32.82 7.00
CA THR A 11 8.62 -33.24 6.03
C THR A 11 7.98 -33.22 4.65
N PRO A 12 8.47 -32.41 3.69
CA PRO A 12 7.97 -32.46 2.33
C PRO A 12 8.54 -33.70 1.62
N PHE A 13 7.67 -34.42 0.93
CA PHE A 13 8.04 -35.44 -0.04
C PHE A 13 8.89 -34.80 -1.14
N VAL A 14 10.18 -35.14 -1.17
CA VAL A 14 11.03 -35.02 -2.35
C VAL A 14 10.69 -36.20 -3.27
N ARG A 15 10.31 -35.93 -4.51
CA ARG A 15 10.43 -36.89 -5.61
C ARG A 15 10.69 -36.16 -6.92
N ASP A 16 11.90 -36.37 -7.41
CA ASP A 16 12.34 -36.10 -8.77
C ASP A 16 11.91 -37.21 -9.74
N GLU A 17 11.78 -36.78 -11.01
CA GLU A 17 11.88 -37.50 -12.29
C GLU A 17 10.88 -38.62 -12.68
N TYR A 18 10.11 -38.41 -13.76
CA TYR A 18 10.50 -38.77 -15.15
C TYR A 18 9.41 -38.41 -16.17
N SER A 19 9.86 -38.06 -17.38
CA SER A 19 9.14 -37.84 -18.64
C SER A 19 8.36 -39.05 -19.16
N LEU A 20 7.22 -38.84 -19.85
CA LEU A 20 6.95 -39.35 -21.22
C LEU A 20 5.53 -38.99 -21.74
N HIS A 21 5.45 -38.97 -23.06
CA HIS A 21 4.37 -38.57 -23.97
C HIS A 21 2.99 -39.27 -23.85
N LYS A 22 2.02 -38.59 -24.50
CA LYS A 22 0.84 -39.06 -25.26
C LYS A 22 -0.55 -39.07 -24.59
N LYS A 23 -1.37 -38.13 -25.10
CA LYS A 23 -2.70 -38.25 -25.75
C LYS A 23 -3.80 -39.17 -25.18
N GLU A 24 -4.98 -38.56 -25.20
CA GLU A 24 -6.34 -39.08 -25.48
C GLU A 24 -7.20 -39.59 -24.31
N ASP A 25 -8.37 -38.94 -24.22
CA ASP A 25 -9.70 -39.36 -23.74
C ASP A 25 -9.79 -40.24 -22.48
N ASP A 26 -10.55 -39.76 -21.48
CA ASP A 26 -11.86 -40.41 -21.27
C ASP A 26 -12.87 -39.60 -20.42
N ARG A 27 -14.06 -39.48 -20.99
CA ARG A 27 -15.31 -39.14 -20.32
C ARG A 27 -15.77 -40.36 -19.54
N ARG A 28 -15.46 -40.47 -18.24
CA ARG A 28 -16.23 -41.24 -17.25
C ARG A 28 -15.56 -41.17 -15.88
N TYR A 29 -15.91 -40.19 -15.05
CA TYR A 29 -15.89 -40.35 -13.59
C TYR A 29 -16.80 -39.29 -12.94
N LYS A 30 -18.10 -39.42 -13.23
CA LYS A 30 -19.15 -38.91 -12.33
C LYS A 30 -19.60 -40.10 -11.46
N ASN A 31 -19.70 -39.84 -10.17
CA ASN A 31 -20.24 -40.70 -9.10
C ASN A 31 -19.20 -41.48 -8.27
N HIS A 32 -18.50 -40.78 -7.37
CA HIS A 32 -18.37 -41.17 -5.96
C HIS A 32 -17.54 -40.12 -5.19
N ILE A 33 -18.19 -39.09 -4.65
CA ILE A 33 -17.64 -38.31 -3.53
C ILE A 33 -18.69 -38.38 -2.43
N LYS A 34 -18.57 -39.42 -1.59
CA LYS A 34 -19.22 -39.45 -0.28
C LYS A 34 -18.44 -38.51 0.64
N SER A 35 -19.21 -37.72 1.38
CA SER A 35 -18.81 -36.78 2.42
C SER A 35 -17.65 -37.25 3.30
N TYR A 36 -16.48 -36.63 3.15
CA TYR A 36 -15.45 -36.59 4.19
C TYR A 36 -15.64 -35.29 4.98
N ARG A 37 -16.26 -35.39 6.17
CA ARG A 37 -16.20 -34.33 7.18
C ARG A 37 -14.80 -34.36 7.81
N PRO A 38 -14.10 -33.24 7.99
CA PRO A 38 -12.77 -33.26 8.55
C PRO A 38 -12.85 -33.47 10.07
N LEU A 39 -12.54 -34.70 10.52
CA LEU A 39 -12.31 -35.02 11.95
C LEU A 39 -11.18 -34.16 12.57
N GLY A 40 -10.35 -33.51 11.76
CA GLY A 40 -9.24 -32.66 12.22
C GLY A 40 -9.68 -31.42 12.99
N TYR A 41 -10.82 -30.81 12.64
CA TYR A 41 -11.29 -29.58 13.31
C TYR A 41 -11.77 -29.86 14.74
N SER A 42 -12.49 -30.96 14.95
CA SER A 42 -12.95 -31.35 16.28
C SER A 42 -11.78 -31.72 17.20
N LEU A 43 -10.73 -32.36 16.67
CA LEU A 43 -9.56 -32.71 17.45
C LEU A 43 -8.75 -31.47 17.88
N LEU A 44 -8.60 -30.48 16.99
CA LEU A 44 -7.91 -29.22 17.29
C LEU A 44 -8.64 -28.41 18.37
N VAL A 45 -9.97 -28.33 18.29
CA VAL A 45 -10.80 -27.64 19.29
C VAL A 45 -10.72 -28.33 20.66
N ILE A 46 -10.73 -29.67 20.70
CA ILE A 46 -10.57 -30.42 21.96
C ILE A 46 -9.20 -30.19 22.58
N VAL A 47 -8.13 -30.15 21.79
CA VAL A 47 -6.77 -29.87 22.30
C VAL A 47 -6.68 -28.44 22.86
N LEU A 48 -7.24 -27.44 22.16
CA LEU A 48 -7.25 -26.06 22.65
C LEU A 48 -8.04 -25.89 23.95
N ILE A 49 -9.23 -26.50 24.05
CA ILE A 49 -10.03 -26.48 25.28
C ILE A 49 -9.27 -27.16 26.43
N THR A 50 -8.59 -28.28 26.17
CA THR A 50 -7.84 -29.01 27.19
C THR A 50 -6.65 -28.20 27.72
N VAL A 51 -5.93 -27.49 26.83
CA VAL A 51 -4.84 -26.58 27.21
C VAL A 51 -5.37 -25.39 28.02
N LEU A 52 -6.49 -24.80 27.62
CA LEU A 52 -7.11 -23.68 28.34
C LEU A 52 -7.54 -24.08 29.75
N LEU A 53 -8.19 -25.24 29.90
CA LEU A 53 -8.60 -25.79 31.19
C LEU A 53 -7.41 -26.16 32.09
N ALA A 54 -6.30 -26.61 31.51
CA ALA A 54 -5.07 -26.89 32.25
C ALA A 54 -4.42 -25.60 32.78
N SER A 55 -4.37 -24.52 31.98
CA SER A 55 -3.89 -23.21 32.43
C SER A 55 -4.76 -22.61 33.54
N LEU A 56 -6.10 -22.72 33.42
CA LEU A 56 -7.02 -22.24 34.46
C LEU A 56 -6.87 -23.02 35.78
N ARG A 57 -6.60 -24.33 35.72
CA ARG A 57 -6.31 -25.15 36.91
C ARG A 57 -4.98 -24.77 37.58
N LEU A 58 -3.96 -24.40 36.81
CA LEU A 58 -2.68 -23.95 37.34
C LEU A 58 -2.81 -22.59 38.03
N GLN A 59 -3.55 -21.65 37.43
CA GLN A 59 -3.83 -20.34 38.05
C GLN A 59 -4.64 -20.45 39.35
N LYS A 60 -5.63 -21.35 39.40
CA LYS A 60 -6.38 -21.62 40.64
C LYS A 60 -5.46 -22.17 41.74
N LYS A 61 -4.49 -23.01 41.39
CA LYS A 61 -3.55 -23.61 42.35
C LYS A 61 -2.52 -22.60 42.88
N GLU A 62 -2.09 -21.63 42.07
CA GLU A 62 -1.28 -20.49 42.54
C GLU A 62 -2.06 -19.58 43.49
N PHE A 63 -3.35 -19.37 43.24
CA PHE A 63 -4.23 -18.58 44.10
C PHE A 63 -4.48 -19.26 45.45
N ASP A 64 -4.67 -20.59 45.46
CA ASP A 64 -4.84 -21.39 46.67
C ASP A 64 -3.52 -21.52 47.49
N LEU A 65 -2.36 -21.34 46.86
CA LEU A 65 -1.05 -21.34 47.55
C LEU A 65 -0.70 -19.99 48.20
N GLN A 66 -1.32 -18.88 47.77
CA GLN A 66 -1.11 -17.56 48.35
C GLN A 66 -2.03 -17.25 49.55
N SER A 67 -3.06 -18.06 49.80
CA SER A 67 -4.03 -17.84 50.89
C SER A 67 -3.68 -18.53 52.22
N HIS A 68 -2.51 -19.17 52.32
CA HIS A 68 -2.01 -19.79 53.55
C HIS A 68 -0.59 -19.33 53.88
N HIS A 69 -0.46 -18.12 54.44
CA HIS A 69 0.57 -17.82 55.44
C HIS A 69 0.12 -16.67 56.35
N VAL A 70 0.21 -16.92 57.65
CA VAL A 70 -0.23 -16.12 58.79
C VAL A 70 1.00 -15.54 59.51
N ASP A 71 0.86 -14.30 59.96
CA ASP A 71 1.50 -13.55 61.06
C ASP A 71 3.02 -13.64 61.32
N ASP A 72 3.72 -12.49 61.18
CA ASP A 72 4.82 -12.09 62.07
C ASP A 72 4.92 -10.55 62.16
N PRO A 73 4.77 -9.92 63.35
CA PRO A 73 4.91 -8.49 63.52
C PRO A 73 6.31 -8.15 64.03
N THR A 74 7.15 -7.52 63.20
CA THR A 74 8.15 -6.51 63.61
C THR A 74 9.07 -6.17 62.45
N LEU A 75 9.01 -4.94 61.94
CA LEU A 75 10.19 -4.21 61.45
C LEU A 75 9.83 -2.75 61.16
N ASP A 76 10.36 -1.89 62.04
CA ASP A 76 10.40 -0.44 61.92
C ASP A 76 11.35 -0.04 60.79
N PHE A 77 10.83 0.68 59.80
CA PHE A 77 11.64 1.49 58.90
C PHE A 77 11.02 2.88 58.76
N SER A 78 11.57 3.80 59.55
CA SER A 78 11.38 5.23 59.38
C SER A 78 12.20 5.77 58.20
N LYS A 79 11.58 6.73 57.49
CA LYS A 79 12.14 7.72 56.54
C LYS A 79 12.57 7.25 55.14
N ALA A 80 11.69 7.52 54.17
CA ALA A 80 12.08 8.11 52.90
C ALA A 80 10.97 9.05 52.39
N THR A 81 11.37 10.23 51.97
CA THR A 81 10.56 11.38 51.54
C THR A 81 9.85 11.05 50.22
N LEU A 82 8.51 10.97 50.23
CA LEU A 82 7.69 10.93 49.01
C LEU A 82 6.77 12.15 48.94
N GLU A 83 6.72 12.73 47.75
CA GLU A 83 6.20 14.04 47.43
C GLU A 83 4.67 14.12 47.53
N LYS A 84 4.16 15.34 47.71
CA LYS A 84 2.73 15.69 47.95
C LYS A 84 1.70 15.11 46.94
N ASN A 85 2.14 14.51 45.84
CA ASN A 85 1.26 13.88 44.85
C ASN A 85 0.76 12.48 45.30
N ASP A 86 1.54 11.74 46.10
CA ASP A 86 1.15 10.41 46.60
C ASP A 86 0.12 10.46 47.73
N LEU A 87 0.04 11.57 48.47
CA LEU A 87 -0.94 11.73 49.54
C LEU A 87 -2.36 12.01 49.01
N LYS A 88 -2.45 12.57 47.79
CA LYS A 88 -3.73 12.73 47.08
C LYS A 88 -4.16 11.41 46.43
N PHE A 89 -3.17 10.65 45.93
CA PHE A 89 -3.35 9.33 45.33
C PHE A 89 -3.79 8.28 46.37
N SER A 90 -3.11 8.17 47.52
CA SER A 90 -3.49 7.22 48.58
C SER A 90 -4.85 7.52 49.19
N LYS A 91 -5.26 8.79 49.26
CA LYS A 91 -6.62 9.15 49.73
C LYS A 91 -7.71 8.78 48.72
N CYS A 92 -7.45 8.93 47.43
CA CYS A 92 -8.40 8.54 46.38
C CYS A 92 -8.48 7.01 46.25
N LEU A 93 -7.35 6.32 46.32
CA LEU A 93 -7.26 4.86 46.27
C LEU A 93 -7.82 4.19 47.53
N ALA A 94 -7.56 4.74 48.73
CA ALA A 94 -8.14 4.24 49.98
C ALA A 94 -9.65 4.47 50.03
N GLN A 95 -10.17 5.60 49.53
CA GLN A 95 -11.62 5.80 49.41
C GLN A 95 -12.28 4.83 48.43
N VAL A 96 -11.59 4.42 47.37
CA VAL A 96 -12.10 3.49 46.34
C VAL A 96 -11.97 2.03 46.75
N LEU A 97 -10.98 1.66 47.58
CA LEU A 97 -10.77 0.28 48.03
C LEU A 97 -11.50 -0.06 49.35
N ASP A 98 -11.77 0.92 50.22
CA ASP A 98 -12.56 0.72 51.45
C ASP A 98 -14.07 0.88 51.25
N THR A 99 -14.52 1.37 50.09
CA THR A 99 -15.92 1.23 49.69
C THR A 99 -16.08 -0.09 48.96
N GLU A 100 -16.89 -1.02 49.51
CA GLU A 100 -17.62 -1.98 48.67
C GLU A 100 -18.03 -1.22 47.41
N VAL A 101 -17.57 -1.64 46.22
CA VAL A 101 -17.79 -0.98 44.92
C VAL A 101 -19.19 -0.39 44.91
N SER A 102 -19.29 0.89 45.30
CA SER A 102 -20.59 1.44 45.61
C SER A 102 -21.26 1.69 44.27
N ASN A 103 -22.57 1.48 44.21
CA ASN A 103 -23.37 1.77 43.03
C ASN A 103 -23.34 3.25 42.58
N ASP A 104 -22.48 4.09 43.19
CA ASP A 104 -22.36 5.53 42.96
C ASP A 104 -21.11 5.94 42.13
N MET A 105 -20.24 5.01 41.72
CA MET A 105 -19.12 5.38 40.84
C MET A 105 -19.66 5.80 39.47
N GLN A 106 -19.58 7.09 39.16
CA GLN A 106 -20.09 7.61 37.89
C GLN A 106 -19.13 7.26 36.74
N ASP A 107 -19.65 7.05 35.53
CA ASP A 107 -18.85 6.66 34.35
C ASP A 107 -17.62 7.52 34.08
N LYS A 108 -17.64 8.77 34.54
CA LYS A 108 -16.55 9.74 34.35
C LYS A 108 -15.31 9.41 35.18
N ASP A 109 -15.46 8.64 36.26
CA ASP A 109 -14.39 8.34 37.21
C ASP A 109 -13.61 7.06 36.85
N ILE A 110 -14.17 6.19 35.99
CA ILE A 110 -13.52 4.94 35.58
C ILE A 110 -12.28 5.21 34.73
N LEU A 111 -12.36 6.12 33.75
CA LEU A 111 -11.27 6.35 32.81
C LEU A 111 -9.97 6.84 33.51
N PRO A 112 -10.00 7.84 34.40
CA PRO A 112 -8.80 8.25 35.16
C PRO A 112 -8.15 7.11 35.93
N LEU A 113 -8.94 6.25 36.58
CA LEU A 113 -8.43 5.09 37.32
C LEU A 113 -7.77 4.07 36.39
N VAL A 114 -8.40 3.75 35.26
CA VAL A 114 -7.83 2.84 34.25
C VAL A 114 -6.50 3.36 33.72
N LYS A 115 -6.41 4.65 33.36
CA LYS A 115 -5.15 5.26 32.93
C LYS A 115 -4.08 5.17 34.01
N CYS A 116 -4.43 5.48 35.26
CA CYS A 116 -3.50 5.39 36.38
C CYS A 116 -2.96 3.96 36.59
N PHE A 117 -3.83 2.95 36.55
CA PHE A 117 -3.40 1.56 36.67
C PHE A 117 -2.49 1.15 35.50
N ILE A 118 -2.76 1.60 34.28
CA ILE A 118 -1.90 1.33 33.12
C ILE A 118 -0.52 1.99 33.30
N GLU A 119 -0.48 3.26 33.73
CA GLU A 119 0.76 4.02 33.96
C GLU A 119 1.62 3.37 35.06
N ASN A 120 1.00 2.80 36.09
CA ASN A 120 1.67 2.06 37.15
C ASN A 120 2.03 0.61 36.78
N GLY A 121 1.72 0.16 35.55
CA GLY A 121 1.96 -1.22 35.10
C GLY A 121 0.99 -2.26 35.69
N GLU A 122 -0.06 -1.84 36.37
CA GLU A 122 -1.05 -2.67 37.05
C GLU A 122 -2.20 -3.11 36.11
N LEU A 123 -1.85 -3.65 34.94
CA LEU A 123 -2.82 -4.01 33.88
C LEU A 123 -3.92 -4.98 34.35
N GLY A 124 -3.63 -5.84 35.33
CA GLY A 124 -4.62 -6.74 35.91
C GLY A 124 -5.74 -6.01 36.65
N LYS A 125 -5.42 -4.93 37.38
CA LYS A 125 -6.40 -4.09 38.08
C LYS A 125 -7.22 -3.26 37.10
N ALA A 126 -6.55 -2.65 36.11
CA ALA A 126 -7.22 -1.92 35.02
C ALA A 126 -8.23 -2.82 34.28
N ARG A 127 -7.81 -4.05 33.97
CA ARG A 127 -8.66 -5.09 33.37
C ARG A 127 -9.85 -5.44 34.25
N LEU A 128 -9.63 -5.79 35.51
CA LEU A 128 -10.70 -6.17 36.43
C LEU A 128 -11.75 -5.05 36.52
N LEU A 129 -11.30 -3.80 36.61
CA LEU A 129 -12.17 -2.65 36.63
C LEU A 129 -13.03 -2.56 35.37
N VAL A 130 -12.41 -2.60 34.17
CA VAL A 130 -13.18 -2.51 32.91
C VAL A 130 -14.12 -3.69 32.73
N ASP A 131 -13.67 -4.91 32.99
CA ASP A 131 -14.46 -6.13 32.82
C ASP A 131 -15.70 -6.10 33.74
N THR A 132 -15.53 -5.74 35.02
CA THR A 132 -16.65 -5.66 36.00
C THR A 132 -17.65 -4.55 35.69
N THR A 133 -17.20 -3.41 35.18
CA THR A 133 -18.09 -2.30 34.81
C THR A 133 -18.80 -2.51 33.48
N SER A 134 -18.26 -3.36 32.59
CA SER A 134 -18.80 -3.56 31.24
C SER A 134 -20.19 -4.22 31.22
N ASP A 135 -20.51 -5.01 32.25
CA ASP A 135 -21.80 -5.67 32.42
C ASP A 135 -22.87 -4.73 33.05
N GLN A 136 -22.44 -3.65 33.71
CA GLN A 136 -23.30 -2.76 34.47
C GLN A 136 -23.70 -1.54 33.64
N SER A 137 -24.46 -1.69 32.54
CA SER A 137 -25.23 -0.58 31.89
C SER A 137 -24.52 0.75 31.53
N PHE A 138 -23.18 0.84 31.66
CA PHE A 138 -22.38 2.06 31.55
C PHE A 138 -21.25 1.89 30.50
N PRO A 139 -21.58 1.72 29.21
CA PRO A 139 -20.58 1.32 28.22
C PRO A 139 -19.90 2.54 27.60
N ARG A 140 -18.85 3.05 28.24
CA ARG A 140 -17.90 3.99 27.61
C ARG A 140 -16.80 3.20 26.90
N ALA A 141 -16.48 3.61 25.66
CA ALA A 141 -15.50 2.90 24.85
C ALA A 141 -14.05 3.20 25.29
N GLU A 142 -13.84 4.37 25.89
CA GLU A 142 -12.52 4.92 26.21
C GLU A 142 -11.72 4.00 27.15
N PRO A 143 -12.24 3.53 28.30
CA PRO A 143 -11.49 2.62 29.18
C PRO A 143 -11.03 1.33 28.48
N ALA A 144 -11.90 0.73 27.67
CA ALA A 144 -11.57 -0.46 26.89
C ALA A 144 -10.55 -0.15 25.79
N TYR A 145 -10.61 1.02 25.15
CA TYR A 145 -9.60 1.47 24.19
C TYR A 145 -8.21 1.58 24.83
N TYR A 146 -8.09 2.17 26.03
CA TYR A 146 -6.78 2.30 26.69
C TYR A 146 -6.20 0.93 27.07
N LEU A 147 -7.02 -0.04 27.46
CA LEU A 147 -6.57 -1.42 27.63
C LEU A 147 -6.15 -2.08 26.32
N CYS A 148 -6.91 -1.87 25.23
CA CYS A 148 -6.56 -2.34 23.89
C CYS A 148 -5.15 -1.87 23.50
N LYS A 149 -4.90 -0.56 23.59
CA LYS A 149 -3.59 0.05 23.33
C LYS A 149 -2.50 -0.53 24.23
N ALA A 150 -2.73 -0.59 25.55
CA ALA A 150 -1.75 -1.09 26.51
C ALA A 150 -1.35 -2.55 26.24
N PHE A 151 -2.33 -3.42 25.95
CA PHE A 151 -2.04 -4.81 25.60
C PHE A 151 -1.35 -4.95 24.24
N ARG A 152 -1.68 -4.12 23.24
CA ARG A 152 -0.93 -4.07 21.97
C ARG A 152 0.54 -3.72 22.20
N GLU A 153 0.83 -2.72 23.03
CA GLU A 153 2.19 -2.27 23.34
C GLU A 153 2.99 -3.31 24.14
N LYS A 154 2.30 -4.25 24.80
CA LYS A 154 2.88 -5.43 25.46
C LYS A 154 2.86 -6.69 24.59
N GLU A 155 2.56 -6.56 23.30
CA GLU A 155 2.49 -7.65 22.32
C GLU A 155 1.47 -8.75 22.67
N ASN A 156 0.49 -8.46 23.53
CA ASN A 156 -0.61 -9.36 23.85
C ASN A 156 -1.81 -9.09 22.93
N TYR A 157 -1.64 -9.46 21.66
CA TYR A 157 -2.59 -9.10 20.60
C TYR A 157 -3.97 -9.75 20.78
N ALA A 158 -4.06 -10.91 21.43
CA ALA A 158 -5.34 -11.55 21.72
C ALA A 158 -6.19 -10.74 22.70
N LEU A 159 -5.58 -10.27 23.80
CA LEU A 159 -6.27 -9.38 24.75
C LEU A 159 -6.51 -8.00 24.13
N ALA A 160 -5.56 -7.47 23.36
CA ALA A 160 -5.76 -6.21 22.65
C ALA A 160 -7.00 -6.28 21.74
N TYR A 161 -7.14 -7.37 20.97
CA TYR A 161 -8.28 -7.59 20.10
C TYR A 161 -9.60 -7.77 20.87
N TYR A 162 -9.58 -8.48 21.99
CA TYR A 162 -10.75 -8.58 22.89
C TYR A 162 -11.22 -7.19 23.33
N TYR A 163 -10.31 -6.34 23.81
CA TYR A 163 -10.66 -4.98 24.25
C TYR A 163 -11.04 -4.05 23.10
N TYR A 164 -10.46 -4.23 21.91
CA TYR A 164 -10.95 -3.57 20.70
C TYR A 164 -12.42 -3.91 20.43
N LEU A 165 -12.79 -5.20 20.43
CA LEU A 165 -14.17 -5.63 20.18
C LEU A 165 -15.14 -5.06 21.24
N LEU A 166 -14.71 -5.06 22.50
CA LEU A 166 -15.45 -4.48 23.61
C LEU A 166 -15.68 -2.97 23.38
N ALA A 167 -14.62 -2.21 23.11
CA ALA A 167 -14.68 -0.78 22.87
C ALA A 167 -15.54 -0.43 21.62
N SER A 168 -15.40 -1.17 20.53
CA SER A 168 -16.21 -0.97 19.31
C SER A 168 -17.70 -1.19 19.57
N LYS A 169 -18.05 -2.25 20.31
CA LYS A 169 -19.45 -2.50 20.71
C LYS A 169 -20.01 -1.32 21.51
N MET A 170 -19.23 -0.81 22.47
CA MET A 170 -19.61 0.33 23.31
C MET A 170 -19.78 1.61 22.47
N SER A 171 -18.86 1.88 21.56
CA SER A 171 -18.87 3.07 20.69
C SER A 171 -20.12 3.15 19.80
N THR A 172 -20.66 2.02 19.34
CA THR A 172 -21.88 1.99 18.52
C THR A 172 -23.17 2.18 19.32
N SER A 173 -23.13 1.95 20.65
CA SER A 173 -24.35 1.73 21.43
C SER A 173 -25.02 3.00 21.96
N LYS A 174 -24.32 4.14 22.14
CA LYS A 174 -24.91 5.46 22.47
C LYS A 174 -23.96 6.61 22.11
N PRO A 175 -24.26 7.50 21.14
CA PRO A 175 -23.42 8.68 20.85
C PRO A 175 -23.53 9.79 21.92
N ALA A 176 -24.54 9.74 22.79
CA ALA A 176 -24.75 10.69 23.87
C ALA A 176 -23.81 10.40 25.06
N GLY A 177 -22.51 10.68 24.90
CA GLY A 177 -21.57 10.43 26.00
C GLY A 177 -20.08 10.64 25.74
N ARG A 178 -19.64 11.08 24.55
CA ARG A 178 -18.20 11.32 24.27
C ARG A 178 -17.56 12.12 25.41
N LEU A 179 -16.50 11.61 26.03
CA LEU A 179 -15.74 12.40 27.00
C LEU A 179 -15.08 13.56 26.27
N PRO A 180 -15.26 14.82 26.73
CA PRO A 180 -14.49 15.93 26.20
C PRO A 180 -13.00 15.65 26.27
N GLY A 181 -12.30 15.76 25.14
CA GLY A 181 -10.88 15.45 25.01
C GLY A 181 -10.54 14.00 24.64
N GLU A 182 -11.52 13.11 24.49
CA GLU A 182 -11.34 11.72 24.04
C GLU A 182 -12.09 11.43 22.72
N GLU A 183 -12.51 12.46 21.99
CA GLU A 183 -13.27 12.33 20.74
C GLU A 183 -12.52 11.47 19.70
N ALA A 184 -11.19 11.59 19.69
CA ALA A 184 -10.29 10.81 18.84
C ALA A 184 -10.45 9.29 18.99
N VAL A 185 -10.86 8.79 20.16
CA VAL A 185 -11.14 7.36 20.40
C VAL A 185 -12.19 6.85 19.43
N HIS A 186 -13.24 7.64 19.25
CA HIS A 186 -14.38 7.33 18.41
C HIS A 186 -14.16 7.71 16.95
N ASP A 187 -13.34 8.75 16.71
CA ASP A 187 -13.18 9.30 15.37
C ASP A 187 -12.13 8.53 14.55
N TYR A 188 -11.05 8.01 15.15
CA TYR A 188 -10.02 7.25 14.40
C TYR A 188 -9.13 6.30 15.22
N LEU A 189 -8.98 6.47 16.53
CA LEU A 189 -7.97 5.69 17.29
C LEU A 189 -8.35 4.21 17.42
N LEU A 190 -9.64 3.86 17.52
CA LEU A 190 -10.06 2.45 17.53
C LEU A 190 -9.73 1.75 16.21
N ASP A 191 -9.99 2.40 15.08
CA ASP A 191 -9.65 1.86 13.77
C ASP A 191 -8.13 1.81 13.55
N TYR A 192 -7.39 2.79 14.07
CA TYR A 192 -5.93 2.78 14.09
C TYR A 192 -5.39 1.55 14.84
N GLU A 193 -5.86 1.30 16.06
CA GLU A 193 -5.47 0.11 16.84
C GLU A 193 -5.83 -1.18 16.11
N LYS A 194 -7.04 -1.26 15.53
CA LYS A 194 -7.46 -2.40 14.71
C LYS A 194 -6.52 -2.64 13.54
N SER A 195 -6.11 -1.59 12.83
CA SER A 195 -5.22 -1.69 11.66
C SER A 195 -3.85 -2.29 12.00
N ILE A 196 -3.42 -2.24 13.26
CA ILE A 196 -2.18 -2.87 13.73
C ILE A 196 -2.45 -4.28 14.25
N ILE A 197 -3.45 -4.43 15.13
CA ILE A 197 -3.79 -5.71 15.76
C ILE A 197 -4.18 -6.75 14.73
N TRP A 198 -4.87 -6.34 13.66
CA TRP A 198 -5.33 -7.21 12.59
C TRP A 198 -4.20 -8.02 11.94
N TYR A 199 -2.98 -7.46 11.91
CA TYR A 199 -1.80 -8.17 11.43
C TYR A 199 -1.52 -9.43 12.27
N TYR A 200 -1.66 -9.34 13.58
CA TYR A 200 -1.26 -10.39 14.51
C TYR A 200 -2.37 -11.40 14.79
N VAL A 201 -3.63 -10.95 14.80
CA VAL A 201 -4.77 -11.82 15.11
C VAL A 201 -5.48 -12.33 13.86
N GLY A 202 -5.33 -11.63 12.74
CA GLY A 202 -5.77 -12.11 11.44
C GLY A 202 -4.85 -13.24 10.99
N ALA A 203 -5.42 -14.33 10.49
CA ALA A 203 -4.63 -15.37 9.82
C ALA A 203 -4.07 -14.82 8.49
N LEU A 204 -2.92 -14.13 8.53
CA LEU A 204 -2.29 -13.47 7.36
C LEU A 204 -2.00 -14.40 6.18
N SER A 205 -2.03 -15.71 6.38
CA SER A 205 -1.99 -16.70 5.31
C SER A 205 -3.20 -16.61 4.37
N ASP A 206 -4.30 -16.03 4.82
CA ASP A 206 -5.51 -15.86 4.05
C ASP A 206 -5.59 -14.48 3.35
N ARG A 207 -5.98 -14.52 2.08
CA ARG A 207 -6.09 -13.36 1.20
C ARG A 207 -7.15 -12.38 1.69
N SER A 208 -8.31 -12.88 2.10
CA SER A 208 -9.42 -12.03 2.55
C SER A 208 -9.04 -11.26 3.81
N THR A 209 -8.27 -11.90 4.68
CA THR A 209 -7.71 -11.28 5.89
C THR A 209 -6.75 -10.15 5.55
N ARG A 210 -5.76 -10.36 4.67
CA ARG A 210 -4.83 -9.28 4.27
C ARG A 210 -5.56 -8.12 3.59
N ARG A 211 -6.52 -8.43 2.71
CA ARG A 211 -7.37 -7.43 2.06
C ARG A 211 -8.13 -6.58 3.08
N HIS A 212 -8.71 -7.20 4.11
CA HIS A 212 -9.39 -6.45 5.18
C HIS A 212 -8.42 -5.50 5.91
N GLY A 213 -7.23 -5.97 6.27
CA GLY A 213 -6.20 -5.13 6.89
C GLY A 213 -5.81 -3.93 6.02
N LEU A 214 -5.69 -4.16 4.72
CA LEU A 214 -5.40 -3.10 3.75
C LEU A 214 -6.55 -2.08 3.66
N SER A 215 -7.80 -2.54 3.59
CA SER A 215 -8.99 -1.68 3.57
C SER A 215 -9.07 -0.82 4.84
N LEU A 216 -8.75 -1.37 6.01
CA LEU A 216 -8.64 -0.58 7.26
C LEU A 216 -7.62 0.55 7.15
N CYS A 217 -6.43 0.26 6.60
CA CYS A 217 -5.43 1.30 6.37
C CYS A 217 -5.93 2.38 5.41
N MET A 218 -6.60 2.00 4.32
CA MET A 218 -7.11 2.95 3.34
C MET A 218 -8.21 3.84 3.92
N ASN A 219 -9.17 3.26 4.65
CA ASN A 219 -10.24 4.00 5.30
C ASN A 219 -9.72 5.01 6.33
N LEU A 220 -8.68 4.64 7.09
CA LEU A 220 -8.00 5.57 8.00
C LEU A 220 -7.36 6.74 7.25
N LEU A 221 -6.69 6.48 6.11
CA LEU A 221 -6.08 7.53 5.30
C LEU A 221 -7.11 8.44 4.61
N GLU A 222 -8.35 7.96 4.44
CA GLU A 222 -9.48 8.78 3.99
C GLU A 222 -10.11 9.63 5.10
N ASN A 223 -9.72 9.44 6.36
CA ASN A 223 -10.27 10.18 7.48
C ASN A 223 -9.58 11.56 7.63
N PRO A 224 -10.29 12.68 7.41
CA PRO A 224 -9.71 14.03 7.52
C PRO A 224 -9.29 14.41 8.94
N LEU A 225 -9.78 13.70 9.97
CA LEU A 225 -9.43 13.94 11.36
C LEU A 225 -8.14 13.21 11.78
N LEU A 226 -7.60 12.31 10.95
CA LEU A 226 -6.40 11.56 11.26
C LEU A 226 -5.16 12.49 11.26
N PRO A 227 -4.45 12.63 12.39
CA PRO A 227 -3.23 13.44 12.45
C PRO A 227 -2.14 12.94 11.51
N SER A 228 -1.36 13.85 10.93
CA SER A 228 -0.34 13.53 9.91
C SER A 228 0.73 12.53 10.37
N ASN A 229 1.09 12.55 11.66
CA ASN A 229 2.01 11.58 12.24
C ASN A 229 1.43 10.15 12.25
N LEU A 230 0.14 10.00 12.58
CA LEU A 230 -0.54 8.70 12.51
C LEU A 230 -0.79 8.28 11.06
N ALA A 231 -1.18 9.20 10.18
CA ALA A 231 -1.33 8.93 8.75
C ALA A 231 -0.03 8.37 8.14
N SER A 232 1.12 8.92 8.52
CA SER A 232 2.44 8.38 8.12
C SER A 232 2.66 6.95 8.63
N ILE A 233 2.27 6.63 9.86
CA ILE A 233 2.36 5.27 10.42
C ILE A 233 1.41 4.32 9.69
N VAL A 234 0.16 4.71 9.44
CA VAL A 234 -0.82 3.91 8.71
C VAL A 234 -0.35 3.63 7.28
N TYR A 235 0.12 4.66 6.58
CA TYR A 235 0.73 4.52 5.25
C TYR A 235 1.93 3.56 5.27
N ASN A 236 2.72 3.57 6.35
CA ASN A 236 3.83 2.65 6.51
C ASN A 236 3.40 1.18 6.69
N ASN A 237 2.16 0.92 7.10
CA ASN A 237 1.63 -0.43 7.25
C ASN A 237 1.06 -1.01 5.95
N ILE A 238 0.75 -0.19 4.94
CA ILE A 238 0.18 -0.65 3.66
C ILE A 238 0.95 -1.86 3.07
N PRO A 239 2.29 -1.82 2.89
CA PRO A 239 3.02 -2.93 2.30
C PRO A 239 2.93 -4.25 3.06
N VAL A 240 2.58 -4.20 4.35
CA VAL A 240 2.41 -5.39 5.19
C VAL A 240 1.17 -6.18 4.76
N TYR A 241 0.14 -5.47 4.29
CA TYR A 241 -1.11 -6.08 3.83
C TYR A 241 -1.20 -6.22 2.31
N THR A 242 -0.40 -5.48 1.55
CA THR A 242 -0.37 -5.53 0.08
C THR A 242 -0.04 -6.93 -0.43
N GLN A 243 -0.76 -7.38 -1.45
CA GLN A 243 -0.49 -8.64 -2.14
C GLN A 243 -0.30 -8.43 -3.63
N SER A 244 0.45 -9.33 -4.25
CA SER A 244 0.59 -9.34 -5.70
C SER A 244 -0.71 -9.71 -6.39
N LEU A 245 -1.06 -8.99 -7.46
CA LEU A 245 -2.21 -9.27 -8.30
C LEU A 245 -2.07 -10.68 -8.90
N ARG A 246 -3.13 -11.52 -8.86
CA ARG A 246 -3.05 -12.84 -9.49
C ARG A 246 -3.25 -12.71 -10.99
N GLY A 247 -2.64 -13.62 -11.73
CA GLY A 247 -2.70 -13.60 -13.18
C GLY A 247 -1.55 -14.38 -13.78
N HIS A 248 -1.57 -14.49 -15.10
CA HIS A 248 -0.51 -15.11 -15.87
C HIS A 248 0.62 -14.11 -16.09
N ARG A 249 1.81 -14.41 -15.56
CA ARG A 249 3.01 -13.60 -15.73
C ARG A 249 3.84 -14.16 -16.87
N THR A 250 4.23 -13.29 -17.79
CA THR A 250 5.11 -13.65 -18.89
C THR A 250 6.34 -12.76 -18.84
N LEU A 251 7.51 -13.39 -18.80
CA LEU A 251 8.77 -12.69 -18.97
C LEU A 251 8.89 -12.24 -20.43
N LEU A 252 8.91 -10.93 -20.69
CA LEU A 252 9.12 -10.37 -22.03
C LEU A 252 10.62 -10.36 -22.38
N ARG A 253 11.42 -9.88 -21.43
CA ARG A 253 12.88 -9.80 -21.56
C ARG A 253 13.53 -10.07 -20.21
N ALA A 254 14.40 -11.09 -20.22
CA ALA A 254 15.23 -11.46 -19.08
C ALA A 254 16.30 -10.41 -18.81
N GLU A 255 16.92 -10.50 -17.62
CA GLU A 255 18.12 -9.74 -17.31
C GLU A 255 19.23 -10.05 -18.31
N LYS A 256 19.93 -9.00 -18.76
CA LYS A 256 21.10 -9.14 -19.63
C LYS A 256 22.31 -9.58 -18.83
N ASN A 257 23.33 -10.08 -19.53
CA ASN A 257 24.61 -10.43 -18.91
C ASN A 257 25.18 -9.26 -18.09
N GLU A 258 25.90 -9.57 -17.01
CA GLU A 258 26.46 -8.56 -16.09
C GLU A 258 27.34 -7.53 -16.82
N ASN A 259 28.05 -7.97 -17.87
CA ASN A 259 28.92 -7.14 -18.70
C ASN A 259 28.20 -6.20 -19.67
N ASP A 260 26.89 -6.39 -19.91
CA ASP A 260 26.10 -5.45 -20.72
C ASP A 260 25.76 -4.22 -19.86
N PRO A 261 26.15 -3.01 -20.28
CA PRO A 261 25.82 -1.80 -19.54
C PRO A 261 24.34 -1.43 -19.64
N TRP A 262 23.53 -2.12 -20.44
CA TRP A 262 22.10 -1.86 -20.58
C TRP A 262 21.27 -2.92 -19.87
N ARG A 263 20.18 -2.46 -19.27
CA ARG A 263 19.18 -3.29 -18.59
C ARG A 263 17.81 -2.97 -19.13
N PHE A 264 16.98 -4.01 -19.27
CA PHE A 264 15.60 -3.83 -19.67
C PHE A 264 14.78 -3.26 -18.51
N SER A 265 14.04 -2.20 -18.79
CA SER A 265 13.17 -1.49 -17.86
C SER A 265 11.72 -1.67 -18.31
N THR A 266 10.89 -0.64 -18.13
CA THR A 266 9.43 -0.79 -18.16
C THR A 266 8.90 -0.84 -19.60
N PRO A 267 8.11 -1.87 -19.97
CA PRO A 267 7.45 -1.93 -21.27
C PRO A 267 6.23 -1.00 -21.32
N THR A 268 5.99 -0.43 -22.49
CA THR A 268 4.77 0.32 -22.84
C THR A 268 4.09 -0.33 -24.04
N PHE A 269 2.76 -0.42 -24.04
CA PHE A 269 2.01 -0.92 -25.17
C PHE A 269 1.65 0.23 -26.12
N LEU A 270 1.88 0.02 -27.42
CA LEU A 270 1.52 0.95 -28.48
C LEU A 270 0.91 0.15 -29.63
N ASP A 271 -0.42 0.14 -29.69
CA ASP A 271 -1.18 -0.66 -30.66
C ASP A 271 -0.73 -2.13 -30.66
N SER A 272 -0.18 -2.65 -31.76
CA SER A 272 0.36 -4.01 -31.86
C SER A 272 1.80 -4.17 -31.37
N HIS A 273 2.46 -3.10 -30.96
CA HIS A 273 3.87 -3.08 -30.59
C HIS A 273 4.06 -3.00 -29.07
N VAL A 274 5.17 -3.56 -28.61
CA VAL A 274 5.69 -3.36 -27.25
C VAL A 274 6.97 -2.54 -27.37
N LEU A 275 7.00 -1.41 -26.69
CA LEU A 275 8.18 -0.55 -26.63
C LEU A 275 8.87 -0.77 -25.29
N LEU A 276 10.15 -1.15 -25.33
CA LEU A 276 10.95 -1.51 -24.17
C LEU A 276 12.00 -0.44 -23.91
N ARG A 277 11.89 0.26 -22.78
CA ARG A 277 12.96 1.14 -22.33
C ARG A 277 14.14 0.30 -21.86
N GLU A 278 15.34 0.69 -22.27
CA GLU A 278 16.58 0.24 -21.67
C GLU A 278 17.26 1.38 -20.94
N VAL A 279 17.88 1.06 -19.80
CA VAL A 279 18.57 2.00 -18.92
C VAL A 279 19.95 1.46 -18.56
N ASN A 280 20.90 2.33 -18.26
CA ASN A 280 22.22 1.93 -17.76
C ASN A 280 22.31 1.92 -16.23
N TYR A 281 21.21 1.62 -15.54
CA TYR A 281 21.22 1.45 -14.09
C TYR A 281 20.33 0.29 -13.68
N PHE A 282 20.45 -0.14 -12.44
CA PHE A 282 19.53 -1.09 -11.84
C PHE A 282 19.32 -0.78 -10.36
N ALA A 283 18.22 -1.29 -9.82
CA ALA A 283 17.98 -1.27 -8.38
C ALA A 283 18.54 -2.55 -7.73
N ALA A 284 19.39 -2.38 -6.72
CA ALA A 284 19.88 -3.47 -5.89
C ALA A 284 18.81 -3.94 -4.88
N GLU A 285 19.09 -5.05 -4.18
CA GLU A 285 18.14 -5.66 -3.23
C GLU A 285 17.84 -4.76 -2.02
N ASP A 286 18.79 -3.91 -1.65
CA ASP A 286 18.64 -2.89 -0.61
C ASP A 286 17.84 -1.66 -1.10
N GLY A 287 17.45 -1.64 -2.37
CA GLY A 287 16.70 -0.57 -3.03
C GLY A 287 17.55 0.64 -3.45
N SER A 288 18.88 0.56 -3.33
CA SER A 288 19.79 1.55 -3.89
C SER A 288 19.90 1.40 -5.42
N TYR A 289 20.18 2.50 -6.11
CA TYR A 289 20.36 2.51 -7.57
C TYR A 289 21.85 2.52 -7.89
N HIS A 290 22.27 1.65 -8.80
CA HIS A 290 23.63 1.57 -9.31
C HIS A 290 23.63 1.89 -10.80
N VAL A 291 24.38 2.92 -11.18
CA VAL A 291 24.60 3.28 -12.59
C VAL A 291 25.80 2.49 -13.11
N SER A 292 25.60 1.74 -14.18
CA SER A 292 26.68 1.10 -14.91
C SER A 292 27.38 2.13 -15.79
N GLN A 293 28.67 2.33 -15.53
CA GLN A 293 29.57 3.22 -16.27
C GLN A 293 29.21 4.72 -16.16
N ASP A 294 30.24 5.58 -16.19
CA ASP A 294 30.18 7.04 -16.38
C ASP A 294 29.36 7.92 -15.41
N SER A 295 28.85 7.42 -14.29
CA SER A 295 28.06 8.17 -13.29
C SER A 295 26.76 8.84 -13.78
N GLN A 296 26.55 8.97 -15.10
CA GLN A 296 25.35 9.51 -15.71
C GLN A 296 24.38 8.39 -16.07
N VAL A 297 23.10 8.61 -15.80
CA VAL A 297 21.99 7.77 -16.26
C VAL A 297 21.78 8.02 -17.75
N LYS A 298 21.66 6.94 -18.54
CA LYS A 298 21.43 6.94 -19.98
C LYS A 298 20.25 6.02 -20.28
N THR A 299 19.46 6.41 -21.28
CA THR A 299 18.24 5.69 -21.67
C THR A 299 18.14 5.52 -23.18
N ARG A 300 17.48 4.46 -23.63
CA ARG A 300 17.10 4.23 -25.02
C ARG A 300 15.82 3.40 -25.09
N VAL A 301 15.15 3.38 -26.23
CA VAL A 301 13.90 2.61 -26.41
C VAL A 301 14.05 1.64 -27.57
N LEU A 302 13.78 0.37 -27.31
CA LEU A 302 13.77 -0.74 -28.25
C LEU A 302 12.33 -1.05 -28.67
N VAL A 303 12.11 -1.29 -29.96
CA VAL A 303 10.87 -1.85 -30.48
C VAL A 303 10.97 -3.38 -30.38
N ASP A 304 10.14 -3.99 -29.53
CA ASP A 304 10.18 -5.43 -29.32
C ASP A 304 9.86 -6.20 -30.62
N GLY A 305 10.66 -7.23 -30.90
CA GLY A 305 10.51 -8.08 -32.09
C GLY A 305 11.18 -7.60 -33.37
N SER A 306 11.74 -6.37 -33.42
CA SER A 306 12.42 -5.85 -34.62
C SER A 306 13.91 -5.51 -34.43
N ASP A 307 14.47 -5.72 -33.23
CA ASP A 307 15.83 -5.30 -32.83
C ASP A 307 16.16 -3.82 -33.15
N GLN A 308 15.14 -3.00 -33.44
CA GLN A 308 15.27 -1.62 -33.85
C GLN A 308 15.11 -0.69 -32.65
N TYR A 309 16.06 0.23 -32.48
CA TYR A 309 15.97 1.29 -31.49
C TYR A 309 15.31 2.52 -32.08
N ILE A 310 14.51 3.21 -31.27
CA ILE A 310 13.95 4.51 -31.62
C ILE A 310 15.11 5.50 -31.78
N LYS A 311 15.20 6.10 -32.97
CA LYS A 311 16.19 7.15 -33.26
C LYS A 311 15.64 8.48 -32.75
N ILE A 312 16.35 9.11 -31.82
CA ILE A 312 15.94 10.40 -31.28
C ILE A 312 16.60 11.51 -32.11
N GLN A 313 15.80 12.47 -32.54
CA GLN A 313 16.26 13.70 -33.17
C GLN A 313 15.48 14.90 -32.65
N GLU A 314 16.04 16.08 -32.82
CA GLU A 314 15.43 17.35 -32.47
C GLU A 314 14.88 18.01 -33.73
N SER A 315 13.69 18.60 -33.64
CA SER A 315 13.23 19.53 -34.70
C SER A 315 14.14 20.77 -34.74
N GLU A 316 14.22 21.40 -35.91
CA GLU A 316 15.01 22.62 -36.09
C GLU A 316 14.55 23.74 -35.15
N ASP A 317 13.23 23.94 -35.05
CA ASP A 317 12.63 24.92 -34.16
C ASP A 317 12.94 24.62 -32.68
N PHE A 318 12.88 23.35 -32.28
CA PHE A 318 13.23 22.94 -30.92
C PHE A 318 14.69 23.26 -30.61
N ARG A 319 15.61 22.84 -31.49
CA ARG A 319 17.05 23.08 -31.34
C ARG A 319 17.37 24.57 -31.21
N LYS A 320 16.74 25.41 -32.03
CA LYS A 320 16.88 26.86 -31.95
C LYS A 320 16.44 27.38 -30.58
N ARG A 321 15.24 27.01 -30.11
CA ARG A 321 14.70 27.46 -28.82
C ARG A 321 15.56 27.06 -27.62
N ILE A 322 16.04 25.81 -27.57
CA ILE A 322 16.87 25.36 -26.45
C ILE A 322 18.25 26.01 -26.46
N THR A 323 18.81 26.29 -27.64
CA THR A 323 20.12 26.95 -27.78
C THR A 323 20.03 28.40 -27.33
N GLU A 324 19.03 29.15 -27.80
CA GLU A 324 18.81 30.55 -27.42
C GLU A 324 18.56 30.72 -25.92
N ARG A 325 17.95 29.72 -25.28
CA ARG A 325 17.61 29.75 -23.85
C ARG A 325 18.66 29.09 -22.95
N GLY A 326 19.67 28.42 -23.51
CA GLY A 326 20.65 27.65 -22.75
C GLY A 326 20.06 26.47 -21.98
N TRP A 327 19.04 25.81 -22.55
CA TRP A 327 18.29 24.72 -21.92
C TRP A 327 18.76 23.31 -22.34
N HIS A 328 19.99 23.22 -22.82
CA HIS A 328 20.63 21.95 -23.16
C HIS A 328 21.80 21.74 -22.21
N HIS A 329 21.70 20.69 -21.41
CA HIS A 329 22.61 20.33 -20.33
C HIS A 329 23.19 18.94 -20.60
N PRO A 330 24.16 18.80 -21.51
CA PRO A 330 24.80 17.50 -21.78
C PRO A 330 25.50 16.92 -20.54
N GLU A 331 25.84 17.75 -19.56
CA GLU A 331 26.40 17.38 -18.26
C GLU A 331 25.36 16.87 -17.24
N ALA A 332 24.06 16.92 -17.56
CA ALA A 332 23.01 16.51 -16.64
C ALA A 332 23.21 15.07 -16.16
N TYR A 333 22.79 14.79 -14.92
CA TYR A 333 22.89 13.45 -14.33
C TYR A 333 22.08 12.41 -15.12
N VAL A 334 21.00 12.82 -15.77
CA VAL A 334 20.16 11.97 -16.64
C VAL A 334 20.24 12.48 -18.08
N GLN A 335 20.78 11.65 -18.96
CA GLN A 335 20.83 11.80 -20.41
C GLN A 335 19.77 10.93 -21.09
N GLY A 336 19.04 11.51 -22.03
CA GLY A 336 17.93 10.88 -22.74
C GLY A 336 16.55 11.10 -22.10
N LEU A 337 15.68 10.12 -22.26
CA LEU A 337 14.25 10.16 -21.98
C LEU A 337 13.86 9.18 -20.86
N GLU A 338 13.40 9.73 -19.75
CA GLU A 338 12.87 9.00 -18.61
C GLU A 338 11.33 8.92 -18.66
N ASP A 339 10.77 7.90 -18.04
CA ASP A 339 9.32 7.63 -17.93
C ASP A 339 8.52 7.92 -19.21
N THR A 340 9.06 7.46 -20.33
CA THR A 340 8.53 7.68 -21.68
C THR A 340 7.20 6.96 -21.89
N ARG A 341 6.18 7.73 -22.25
CA ARG A 341 4.83 7.27 -22.54
C ARG A 341 4.50 7.54 -23.99
N PHE A 342 3.89 6.56 -24.65
CA PHE A 342 3.51 6.65 -26.06
C PHE A 342 2.00 6.54 -26.21
N LYS A 343 1.40 7.35 -27.09
CA LYS A 343 -0.03 7.28 -27.38
C LYS A 343 -0.26 7.53 -28.87
N SER A 344 -0.88 6.55 -29.51
CA SER A 344 -1.41 6.68 -30.87
C SER A 344 -2.72 7.46 -30.82
N THR A 345 -2.88 8.44 -31.70
CA THR A 345 -4.14 9.16 -31.93
C THR A 345 -4.34 9.38 -33.43
N PHE A 346 -5.58 9.57 -33.86
CA PHE A 346 -5.89 9.86 -35.24
C PHE A 346 -5.92 11.38 -35.46
N ASP A 347 -5.06 11.89 -36.35
CA ASP A 347 -5.12 13.27 -36.79
C ASP A 347 -6.11 13.38 -37.96
N TYR A 348 -7.28 13.95 -37.69
CA TYR A 348 -8.32 14.17 -38.70
C TYR A 348 -7.91 15.13 -39.82
N LYS A 349 -6.99 16.08 -39.55
CA LYS A 349 -6.51 17.03 -40.57
C LYS A 349 -5.53 16.36 -41.52
N ALA A 350 -4.64 15.53 -40.98
CA ALA A 350 -3.68 14.75 -41.78
C ALA A 350 -4.28 13.46 -42.34
N ASN A 351 -5.46 13.05 -41.86
CA ASN A 351 -6.09 11.76 -42.15
C ASN A 351 -5.14 10.57 -41.92
N SER A 352 -4.35 10.64 -40.84
CA SER A 352 -3.31 9.68 -40.51
C SER A 352 -3.19 9.49 -39.00
N SER A 353 -2.74 8.31 -38.57
CA SER A 353 -2.37 8.09 -37.18
C SER A 353 -1.06 8.81 -36.86
N VAL A 354 -1.02 9.48 -35.71
CA VAL A 354 0.16 10.15 -35.17
C VAL A 354 0.46 9.54 -33.81
N ILE A 355 1.73 9.19 -33.57
CA ILE A 355 2.17 8.67 -32.29
C ILE A 355 2.86 9.80 -31.53
N TYR A 356 2.24 10.23 -30.44
CA TYR A 356 2.85 11.19 -29.52
C TYR A 356 3.65 10.49 -28.44
N THR A 357 4.70 11.14 -27.99
CA THR A 357 5.43 10.77 -26.78
C THR A 357 5.49 11.90 -25.78
N LEU A 358 5.43 11.53 -24.50
CA LEU A 358 5.79 12.39 -23.38
C LEU A 358 6.85 11.69 -22.54
N SER A 359 7.94 12.40 -22.28
CA SER A 359 9.06 11.89 -21.50
C SER A 359 9.58 12.95 -20.55
N ALA A 360 10.02 12.53 -19.38
CA ALA A 360 10.81 13.39 -18.51
C ALA A 360 12.25 13.48 -19.01
N SER A 361 12.86 14.65 -18.94
CA SER A 361 14.29 14.83 -19.24
C SER A 361 14.93 15.87 -18.33
N MET A 362 16.16 15.60 -17.91
CA MET A 362 17.05 16.57 -17.26
C MET A 362 18.01 17.22 -18.26
N GLU A 363 18.41 16.50 -19.31
CA GLU A 363 19.27 16.99 -20.39
C GLU A 363 18.65 18.20 -21.10
N TYR A 364 17.35 18.16 -21.33
CA TYR A 364 16.60 19.26 -21.95
C TYR A 364 15.73 19.96 -20.92
N SER A 365 16.36 20.78 -20.09
CA SER A 365 15.72 21.40 -18.94
C SER A 365 16.12 22.86 -18.73
N ARG A 366 15.41 23.56 -17.84
CA ARG A 366 15.75 24.95 -17.49
C ARG A 366 17.01 25.06 -16.63
N SER A 367 17.35 23.99 -15.94
CA SER A 367 18.56 23.87 -15.14
C SER A 367 18.93 22.40 -15.02
N ALA A 368 20.22 22.09 -14.99
CA ALA A 368 20.74 20.71 -14.97
C ALA A 368 20.23 19.82 -13.81
N ASN A 369 19.52 20.38 -12.82
CA ASN A 369 18.95 19.68 -11.67
C ASN A 369 17.41 19.58 -11.69
N HIS A 370 16.76 20.06 -12.75
CA HIS A 370 15.31 20.09 -12.86
C HIS A 370 14.83 19.19 -14.01
N MET A 371 13.72 18.46 -13.80
CA MET A 371 13.11 17.65 -14.85
C MET A 371 11.94 18.38 -15.50
N ASN A 372 11.94 18.37 -16.83
CA ASN A 372 10.84 18.86 -17.65
C ASN A 372 10.18 17.73 -18.44
N GLN A 373 8.96 17.99 -18.93
CA GLN A 373 8.30 17.13 -19.89
C GLN A 373 8.67 17.52 -21.32
N LEU A 374 9.07 16.54 -22.12
CA LEU A 374 9.33 16.69 -23.54
C LEU A 374 8.18 16.08 -24.33
N LEU A 375 7.66 16.86 -25.26
CA LEU A 375 6.71 16.40 -26.27
C LEU A 375 7.46 16.03 -27.55
N GLY A 376 7.15 14.86 -28.09
CA GLY A 376 7.66 14.46 -29.40
C GLY A 376 6.66 13.65 -30.21
N VAL A 377 7.03 13.39 -31.46
CA VAL A 377 6.23 12.62 -32.43
C VAL A 377 7.10 11.53 -33.03
N ILE A 378 6.54 10.33 -33.16
CA ILE A 378 7.19 9.19 -33.81
C ILE A 378 6.65 9.02 -35.23
N GLU A 379 7.58 8.84 -36.16
CA GLU A 379 7.32 8.31 -37.49
C GLU A 379 7.34 6.77 -37.44
N PRO A 380 6.18 6.08 -37.58
CA PRO A 380 6.09 4.63 -37.37
C PRO A 380 7.00 3.81 -38.30
N ASP A 381 7.14 4.23 -39.55
CA ASP A 381 7.89 3.46 -40.57
C ASP A 381 9.40 3.45 -40.30
N THR A 382 9.91 4.52 -39.70
CA THR A 382 11.35 4.69 -39.43
C THR A 382 11.71 4.54 -37.96
N TRP A 383 10.71 4.50 -37.08
CA TRP A 383 10.84 4.61 -35.62
C TRP A 383 11.72 5.80 -35.21
N THR A 384 11.55 6.93 -35.91
CA THR A 384 12.27 8.16 -35.58
C THR A 384 11.39 9.02 -34.69
N LEU A 385 11.85 9.28 -33.47
CA LEU A 385 11.27 10.22 -32.54
C LEU A 385 11.85 11.62 -32.80
N THR A 386 10.99 12.55 -33.23
CA THR A 386 11.33 13.97 -33.30
C THR A 386 10.81 14.70 -32.06
N ILE A 387 11.73 15.20 -31.22
CA ILE A 387 11.40 16.08 -30.10
C ILE A 387 10.94 17.42 -30.66
N GLN A 388 9.74 17.84 -30.25
CA GLN A 388 9.10 19.05 -30.74
C GLN A 388 9.14 20.19 -29.72
N ASP A 389 8.96 19.89 -28.43
CA ASP A 389 8.89 20.95 -27.43
C ASP A 389 9.22 20.50 -25.98
N ILE A 390 9.54 21.48 -25.14
CA ILE A 390 9.58 21.37 -23.68
C ILE A 390 8.29 21.97 -23.13
N ILE A 391 7.48 21.16 -22.46
CA ILE A 391 6.20 21.60 -21.92
C ILE A 391 6.37 22.11 -20.50
N ARG A 392 5.87 23.32 -20.26
CA ARG A 392 5.86 23.94 -18.94
C ARG A 392 4.69 23.43 -18.12
N GLY A 393 4.96 23.00 -16.90
CA GLY A 393 3.92 22.70 -15.93
C GLY A 393 3.14 23.96 -15.51
N PRO A 394 1.91 23.81 -15.01
CA PRO A 394 1.03 24.92 -14.65
C PRO A 394 1.46 25.67 -13.38
N PHE A 395 2.47 25.18 -12.64
CA PHE A 395 2.98 25.79 -11.39
C PHE A 395 4.45 26.22 -11.48
N GLY A 396 4.86 26.68 -12.67
CA GLY A 396 6.22 27.16 -12.90
C GLY A 396 7.25 26.04 -12.77
N ASP A 397 8.26 26.24 -11.92
CA ASP A 397 9.37 25.28 -11.78
C ASP A 397 9.00 24.03 -10.98
N ARG A 398 7.81 23.95 -10.37
CA ARG A 398 7.32 22.71 -9.77
C ARG A 398 6.62 21.86 -10.82
N THR A 399 7.41 21.13 -11.61
CA THR A 399 6.91 20.23 -12.66
C THR A 399 6.79 18.80 -12.13
N GLU A 400 5.59 18.22 -12.17
CA GLU A 400 5.42 16.79 -11.90
C GLU A 400 6.02 15.93 -13.02
N LYS A 401 6.66 14.81 -12.67
CA LYS A 401 7.34 13.94 -13.64
C LYS A 401 6.38 13.01 -14.39
N ASN A 402 5.26 12.62 -13.77
CA ASN A 402 4.48 11.48 -14.24
C ASN A 402 3.16 11.87 -14.91
N TRP A 403 3.21 12.72 -15.93
CA TRP A 403 2.02 13.06 -16.70
C TRP A 403 1.62 11.85 -17.55
N VAL A 404 0.32 11.60 -17.67
CA VAL A 404 -0.20 10.45 -18.42
C VAL A 404 -1.20 10.91 -19.45
N PHE A 405 -1.14 10.32 -20.65
CA PHE A 405 -2.11 10.59 -21.71
C PHE A 405 -3.46 9.96 -21.37
N VAL A 406 -4.53 10.63 -21.77
CA VAL A 406 -5.90 10.08 -21.80
C VAL A 406 -6.26 9.83 -23.26
N ASN A 407 -6.35 10.92 -24.04
CA ASN A 407 -6.63 10.92 -25.47
C ASN A 407 -5.59 11.77 -26.23
N GLY A 408 -4.37 11.25 -26.36
CA GLY A 408 -3.27 12.00 -26.99
C GLY A 408 -2.99 13.33 -26.28
N ILE A 409 -2.45 14.31 -27.00
CA ILE A 409 -2.07 15.63 -26.44
C ILE A 409 -3.27 16.51 -26.03
N GLU A 410 -4.48 16.15 -26.45
CA GLU A 410 -5.70 16.89 -26.16
C GLU A 410 -6.19 16.65 -24.73
N SER A 411 -5.71 15.61 -24.06
CA SER A 411 -6.10 15.33 -22.69
C SER A 411 -5.04 14.52 -21.96
N LEU A 412 -4.52 15.10 -20.88
CA LEU A 412 -3.55 14.50 -19.99
C LEU A 412 -3.97 14.68 -18.54
N VAL A 413 -3.58 13.73 -17.69
CA VAL A 413 -3.58 13.92 -16.23
C VAL A 413 -2.19 14.40 -15.81
N TYR A 414 -2.14 15.58 -15.18
CA TYR A 414 -0.91 16.22 -14.70
C TYR A 414 -0.50 15.74 -13.30
N GLU A 415 -1.44 15.75 -12.35
CA GLU A 415 -1.23 15.32 -10.97
C GLU A 415 -2.48 14.62 -10.42
N TRP A 416 -2.30 13.83 -9.36
CA TRP A 416 -3.35 13.00 -8.76
C TRP A 416 -3.82 13.48 -7.38
N TYR A 417 -3.14 14.44 -6.76
CA TYR A 417 -3.47 15.01 -5.45
C TYR A 417 -2.85 16.42 -5.33
N PRO A 418 -3.50 17.39 -4.65
CA PRO A 418 -4.78 17.33 -3.91
C PRO A 418 -6.02 17.34 -4.82
N PHE A 419 -5.82 17.65 -6.09
CA PHE A 419 -6.83 17.52 -7.13
C PHE A 419 -6.27 16.65 -8.24
N ILE A 420 -7.10 15.80 -8.85
CA ILE A 420 -6.77 15.21 -10.14
C ILE A 420 -6.90 16.32 -11.18
N ARG A 421 -5.77 16.82 -11.69
CA ARG A 421 -5.75 17.90 -12.68
C ARG A 421 -5.64 17.33 -14.08
N ILE A 422 -6.66 17.62 -14.89
CA ILE A 422 -6.73 17.19 -16.28
C ILE A 422 -6.71 18.43 -17.15
N GLY A 423 -6.01 18.35 -18.27
CA GLY A 423 -5.76 19.47 -19.15
C GLY A 423 -5.17 19.05 -20.48
N HIS A 424 -4.78 20.04 -21.27
CA HIS A 424 -4.18 19.84 -22.59
C HIS A 424 -2.88 20.63 -22.72
N ILE A 425 -2.14 20.34 -23.79
CA ILE A 425 -0.94 21.11 -24.16
C ILE A 425 -1.35 22.21 -25.15
N ASP A 426 -1.20 23.47 -24.74
CA ASP A 426 -1.24 24.61 -25.65
C ASP A 426 0.09 24.67 -26.42
N ARG A 427 0.06 24.22 -27.67
CA ARG A 427 1.26 24.11 -28.52
C ARG A 427 1.83 25.46 -28.92
N ASP A 428 1.00 26.51 -28.98
CA ASP A 428 1.46 27.84 -29.37
C ASP A 428 2.28 28.47 -28.22
N LYS A 429 1.92 28.15 -26.98
CA LYS A 429 2.63 28.63 -25.78
C LYS A 429 3.68 27.65 -25.25
N GLY A 430 3.58 26.36 -25.57
CA GLY A 430 4.40 25.29 -24.99
C GLY A 430 4.09 25.07 -23.50
N GLU A 431 2.82 25.19 -23.11
CA GLU A 431 2.38 25.16 -21.71
C GLU A 431 1.23 24.17 -21.51
N PHE A 432 1.20 23.53 -20.33
CA PHE A 432 0.06 22.74 -19.91
C PHE A 432 -1.04 23.64 -19.34
N VAL A 433 -2.23 23.57 -19.93
CA VAL A 433 -3.41 24.33 -19.51
C VAL A 433 -4.36 23.39 -18.78
N ILE A 434 -4.70 23.75 -17.54
CA ILE A 434 -5.67 22.97 -16.74
C ILE A 434 -7.07 23.30 -17.22
N ASP A 435 -7.77 22.27 -17.70
CA ASP A 435 -9.18 22.39 -18.09
C ASP A 435 -10.12 22.12 -16.91
N ARG A 436 -9.69 21.24 -16.01
CA ARG A 436 -10.52 20.76 -14.90
C ARG A 436 -9.73 20.20 -13.74
N SER A 437 -10.38 20.16 -12.59
CA SER A 437 -9.84 19.63 -11.35
C SER A 437 -10.92 18.85 -10.61
N ILE A 438 -10.60 17.61 -10.24
CA ILE A 438 -11.48 16.75 -9.42
C ILE A 438 -10.88 16.70 -8.03
N GLN A 439 -11.68 16.88 -6.98
CA GLN A 439 -11.19 16.67 -5.60
C GLN A 439 -10.70 15.23 -5.45
N SER A 440 -9.44 15.06 -5.08
CA SER A 440 -8.88 13.72 -4.87
C SER A 440 -9.27 13.18 -3.49
N PRO A 441 -9.46 11.85 -3.37
CA PRO A 441 -9.46 11.18 -2.08
C PRO A 441 -8.18 11.45 -1.28
N LEU A 442 -8.25 11.49 0.05
CA LEU A 442 -7.08 11.80 0.89
C LEU A 442 -6.00 10.73 0.79
N SER A 443 -6.37 9.47 0.53
CA SER A 443 -5.40 8.41 0.32
C SER A 443 -4.57 8.57 -0.96
N PHE A 444 -4.86 9.56 -1.80
CA PHE A 444 -4.10 9.85 -3.02
C PHE A 444 -2.86 10.72 -2.75
N LEU A 445 -2.64 11.18 -1.50
CA LEU A 445 -1.52 12.07 -1.12
C LEU A 445 -0.15 11.63 -1.66
N ASN A 446 0.11 10.32 -1.72
CA ASN A 446 1.38 9.75 -2.17
C ASN A 446 1.31 9.07 -3.55
N MET A 447 0.22 9.29 -4.31
CA MET A 447 0.03 8.69 -5.63
C MET A 447 0.62 9.56 -6.74
N ARG A 448 1.18 8.88 -7.75
CA ARG A 448 1.68 9.49 -8.98
C ARG A 448 1.22 8.70 -10.20
N GLY A 449 1.23 9.33 -11.36
CA GLY A 449 0.87 8.68 -12.62
C GLY A 449 1.79 7.53 -12.96
N SER A 450 1.25 6.48 -13.56
CA SER A 450 2.03 5.35 -14.07
C SER A 450 1.74 5.18 -15.55
N THR A 451 0.63 4.55 -15.90
CA THR A 451 0.26 4.23 -17.29
C THR A 451 -0.55 5.34 -17.94
N ASN A 452 -0.58 5.36 -19.27
CA ASN A 452 -1.63 6.09 -19.98
C ASN A 452 -3.02 5.53 -19.63
N GLY A 453 -4.03 6.38 -19.79
CA GLY A 453 -5.44 6.03 -19.70
C GLY A 453 -5.84 5.14 -20.87
N ILE A 454 -6.60 4.10 -20.53
CA ILE A 454 -7.32 3.28 -21.50
C ILE A 454 -8.82 3.49 -21.32
N LEU A 455 -9.54 3.54 -22.44
CA LEU A 455 -10.99 3.61 -22.43
C LEU A 455 -11.55 2.19 -22.47
N HIS A 456 -12.32 1.81 -21.45
CA HIS A 456 -12.99 0.52 -21.39
C HIS A 456 -14.40 0.71 -20.82
N ARG A 457 -15.44 0.22 -21.52
CA ARG A 457 -16.85 0.32 -21.10
C ARG A 457 -17.28 1.75 -20.71
N ASN A 458 -16.87 2.74 -21.49
CA ASN A 458 -17.12 4.17 -21.21
C ASN A 458 -16.54 4.68 -19.88
N GLU A 459 -15.46 4.06 -19.42
CA GLU A 459 -14.71 4.49 -18.24
C GLU A 459 -13.23 4.60 -18.60
N TRP A 460 -12.54 5.55 -17.98
CA TRP A 460 -11.10 5.72 -18.14
C TRP A 460 -10.36 5.04 -17.01
N TRP A 461 -9.51 4.07 -17.36
CA TRP A 461 -8.75 3.28 -16.42
C TRP A 461 -7.28 3.67 -16.45
N PHE A 462 -6.71 3.87 -15.27
CA PHE A 462 -5.31 4.25 -15.09
C PHE A 462 -4.66 3.35 -14.05
N VAL A 463 -3.38 3.03 -14.25
CA VAL A 463 -2.54 2.59 -13.14
C VAL A 463 -1.75 3.79 -12.63
N THR A 464 -1.73 3.90 -11.32
CA THR A 464 -0.93 4.85 -10.55
C THR A 464 0.03 4.05 -9.67
N HIS A 465 1.04 4.72 -9.11
CA HIS A 465 1.96 4.11 -8.17
C HIS A 465 2.14 4.98 -6.93
N MET A 466 2.52 4.33 -5.83
CA MET A 466 2.90 4.94 -4.57
C MET A 466 4.28 4.44 -4.19
N VAL A 467 5.14 5.35 -3.74
CA VAL A 467 6.50 5.03 -3.30
C VAL A 467 6.60 5.24 -1.80
N LYS A 468 7.09 4.23 -1.10
CA LYS A 468 7.50 4.34 0.29
C LYS A 468 9.02 4.25 0.38
N HIS A 469 9.61 5.19 1.11
CA HIS A 469 11.02 5.14 1.51
C HIS A 469 11.12 4.54 2.93
N ARG A 470 11.80 3.40 3.10
CA ARG A 470 12.16 2.88 4.43
C ARG A 470 13.51 3.46 4.89
N SER A 471 13.71 3.54 6.20
CA SER A 471 15.01 3.82 6.81
C SER A 471 16.06 2.86 6.25
N GLY A 472 17.12 3.40 5.61
CA GLY A 472 18.13 2.60 4.89
C GLY A 472 17.98 2.55 3.37
N ARG A 473 17.29 3.52 2.74
CA ARG A 473 17.14 3.72 1.27
C ARG A 473 16.30 2.68 0.51
N ARG A 474 15.79 1.64 1.15
CA ARG A 474 14.89 0.68 0.51
C ARG A 474 13.58 1.34 0.08
N ARG A 475 13.29 1.33 -1.22
CA ARG A 475 12.01 1.78 -1.78
C ARG A 475 11.05 0.60 -1.91
N ILE A 476 9.80 0.82 -1.59
CA ILE A 476 8.70 -0.13 -1.83
C ILE A 476 7.71 0.55 -2.76
N TYR A 477 7.43 -0.10 -3.87
CA TYR A 477 6.47 0.36 -4.86
C TYR A 477 5.18 -0.43 -4.70
N THR A 478 4.07 0.27 -4.72
CA THR A 478 2.74 -0.33 -4.79
C THR A 478 1.94 0.40 -5.85
N HIS A 479 0.95 -0.27 -6.41
CA HIS A 479 0.16 0.20 -7.53
C HIS A 479 -1.31 0.25 -7.17
N ARG A 480 -2.04 1.14 -7.84
CA ARG A 480 -3.49 1.26 -7.71
C ARG A 480 -4.11 1.51 -9.07
N ILE A 481 -5.28 0.94 -9.28
CA ILE A 481 -6.12 1.28 -10.43
C ILE A 481 -7.03 2.43 -10.02
N VAL A 482 -7.11 3.47 -10.84
CA VAL A 482 -8.08 4.56 -10.69
C VAL A 482 -8.99 4.57 -11.91
N ILE A 483 -10.30 4.62 -11.66
CA ILE A 483 -11.32 4.63 -12.70
C ILE A 483 -12.05 5.98 -12.62
N LEU A 484 -12.03 6.71 -13.73
CA LEU A 484 -12.78 7.95 -13.92
C LEU A 484 -13.95 7.70 -14.88
N ASN A 485 -15.01 8.48 -14.78
CA ASN A 485 -16.10 8.43 -15.76
C ASN A 485 -15.62 8.88 -17.15
N PHE A 486 -16.40 8.59 -18.18
CA PHE A 486 -16.10 8.98 -19.57
C PHE A 486 -15.71 10.45 -19.72
N GLU A 487 -16.47 11.34 -19.08
CA GLU A 487 -16.26 12.79 -19.13
C GLU A 487 -15.05 13.24 -18.32
N MET A 488 -14.40 12.35 -17.55
CA MET A 488 -13.25 12.64 -16.68
C MET A 488 -13.54 13.68 -15.60
N SER A 489 -14.76 13.72 -15.06
CA SER A 489 -15.25 14.73 -14.11
C SER A 489 -15.36 14.23 -12.68
N GLN A 490 -15.31 12.93 -12.49
CA GLN A 490 -15.42 12.29 -11.18
C GLN A 490 -14.61 11.01 -11.13
N VAL A 491 -14.11 10.69 -9.94
CA VAL A 491 -13.58 9.36 -9.63
C VAL A 491 -14.77 8.45 -9.40
N LEU A 492 -14.88 7.37 -10.19
CA LEU A 492 -15.91 6.36 -10.00
C LEU A 492 -15.51 5.39 -8.90
N ARG A 493 -14.32 4.78 -9.05
CA ARG A 493 -13.78 3.76 -8.16
C ARG A 493 -12.26 3.79 -8.20
N TYR A 494 -11.64 3.26 -7.16
CA TYR A 494 -10.19 3.04 -7.13
C TYR A 494 -9.89 1.77 -6.34
N SER A 495 -8.83 1.07 -6.72
CA SER A 495 -8.48 -0.19 -6.10
C SER A 495 -7.75 0.00 -4.77
N LEU A 496 -7.79 -1.03 -3.93
CA LEU A 496 -6.80 -1.25 -2.89
C LEU A 496 -5.39 -1.39 -3.52
N PRO A 497 -4.33 -1.02 -2.79
CA PRO A 497 -2.95 -1.19 -3.25
C PRO A 497 -2.58 -2.65 -3.57
N PHE A 498 -1.79 -2.87 -4.62
CA PHE A 498 -1.26 -4.18 -5.00
C PHE A 498 0.18 -4.08 -5.51
N THR A 499 0.86 -5.22 -5.65
CA THR A 499 2.11 -5.34 -6.42
C THR A 499 1.91 -6.26 -7.63
N PHE A 500 2.86 -6.31 -8.55
CA PHE A 500 2.84 -7.20 -9.70
C PHE A 500 3.60 -8.49 -9.44
N ASN A 501 4.80 -8.45 -8.86
CA ASN A 501 5.65 -9.63 -8.68
C ASN A 501 5.85 -10.00 -7.21
N SER A 502 6.40 -9.10 -6.41
CA SER A 502 6.62 -9.35 -4.97
C SER A 502 6.34 -8.10 -4.14
N GLU A 503 6.22 -8.28 -2.83
CA GLU A 503 5.96 -7.20 -1.87
C GLU A 503 7.21 -6.36 -1.56
N THR A 504 8.36 -6.83 -2.06
CA THR A 504 9.69 -6.39 -1.65
C THR A 504 10.51 -5.77 -2.78
N ASP A 505 10.05 -5.94 -4.01
CA ASP A 505 10.75 -5.46 -5.20
C ASP A 505 10.37 -4.01 -5.53
N ILE A 506 11.29 -3.36 -6.23
CA ILE A 506 10.99 -2.11 -6.93
C ILE A 506 10.35 -2.51 -8.27
N GLU A 507 9.12 -2.06 -8.47
CA GLU A 507 8.33 -2.35 -9.66
C GLU A 507 7.81 -1.04 -10.26
N TYR A 508 7.79 -0.97 -11.58
CA TYR A 508 7.26 0.20 -12.28
C TYR A 508 6.46 -0.24 -13.50
N CYS A 509 5.33 0.43 -13.75
CA CYS A 509 4.36 0.03 -14.75
C CYS A 509 4.02 1.20 -15.68
N LEU A 510 4.20 1.01 -16.99
CA LEU A 510 3.86 1.99 -18.02
C LEU A 510 2.91 1.41 -19.07
N GLY A 511 2.86 0.08 -19.20
CA GLY A 511 1.94 -0.61 -20.09
C GLY A 511 0.61 -0.96 -19.43
N LEU A 512 -0.49 -0.56 -20.07
CA LEU A 512 -1.84 -0.99 -19.72
C LEU A 512 -2.64 -1.22 -21.00
N LYS A 513 -3.30 -2.38 -21.11
CA LYS A 513 -4.30 -2.65 -22.16
C LYS A 513 -5.45 -3.44 -21.57
N ALA A 514 -6.64 -3.28 -22.15
CA ALA A 514 -7.82 -4.06 -21.83
C ALA A 514 -8.28 -4.86 -23.05
N ASP A 515 -8.82 -6.04 -22.80
CA ASP A 515 -9.51 -6.87 -23.77
C ASP A 515 -10.75 -7.52 -23.13
N ASN A 516 -11.33 -8.50 -23.81
CA ASN A 516 -12.52 -9.19 -23.30
C ASN A 516 -12.23 -10.10 -22.10
N GLU A 517 -10.98 -10.54 -21.92
CA GLU A 517 -10.57 -11.45 -20.85
C GLU A 517 -10.22 -10.68 -19.58
N GLY A 518 -9.61 -9.50 -19.72
CA GLY A 518 -9.23 -8.69 -18.58
C GLY A 518 -8.30 -7.52 -18.91
N LEU A 519 -7.37 -7.26 -17.98
CA LEU A 519 -6.30 -6.29 -18.15
C LEU A 519 -4.97 -7.00 -18.33
N THR A 520 -4.14 -6.44 -19.22
CA THR A 520 -2.72 -6.78 -19.26
C THR A 520 -1.91 -5.56 -18.84
N PHE A 521 -0.98 -5.80 -17.91
CA PHE A 521 -0.05 -4.80 -17.39
C PHE A 521 1.34 -5.07 -17.95
N GLY A 522 2.03 -4.02 -18.38
CA GLY A 522 3.44 -4.05 -18.74
C GLY A 522 4.27 -3.37 -17.65
N TYR A 523 5.12 -4.15 -16.98
CA TYR A 523 5.88 -3.68 -15.83
C TYR A 523 7.33 -4.18 -15.85
N SER A 524 8.20 -3.52 -15.09
CA SER A 524 9.57 -3.97 -14.84
C SER A 524 9.78 -4.32 -13.38
N VAL A 525 10.80 -5.15 -13.13
CA VAL A 525 11.28 -5.49 -11.80
C VAL A 525 12.74 -5.05 -11.68
N ARG A 526 13.00 -4.16 -10.70
CA ARG A 526 14.31 -3.61 -10.33
C ARG A 526 15.11 -2.97 -11.48
N ASP A 527 14.43 -2.57 -12.56
CA ASP A 527 15.06 -2.15 -13.81
C ASP A 527 16.08 -3.20 -14.34
N LYS A 528 15.75 -4.48 -14.19
CA LYS A 528 16.57 -5.61 -14.67
C LYS A 528 15.84 -6.48 -15.68
N SER A 529 14.52 -6.58 -15.57
CA SER A 529 13.69 -7.44 -16.41
C SER A 529 12.34 -6.81 -16.68
N SER A 530 11.79 -7.12 -17.86
CA SER A 530 10.48 -6.65 -18.32
C SER A 530 9.50 -7.80 -18.36
N TRP A 531 8.29 -7.56 -17.87
CA TRP A 531 7.25 -8.55 -17.69
C TRP A 531 5.91 -8.04 -18.19
N THR A 532 5.03 -8.97 -18.53
CA THR A 532 3.59 -8.72 -18.55
C THR A 532 2.88 -9.51 -17.46
N LEU A 533 1.78 -8.97 -16.98
CA LEU A 533 0.81 -9.68 -16.14
C LEU A 533 -0.56 -9.58 -16.82
N GLN A 534 -1.13 -10.70 -17.22
CA GLN A 534 -2.52 -10.78 -17.69
C GLN A 534 -3.42 -11.22 -16.53
N CYS A 535 -4.43 -10.40 -16.22
CA CYS A 535 -5.31 -10.59 -15.09
C CYS A 535 -6.77 -10.51 -15.54
N SER A 536 -7.59 -11.51 -15.17
CA SER A 536 -9.01 -11.55 -15.56
C SER A 536 -9.85 -10.47 -14.88
N TRP A 537 -10.94 -10.04 -15.49
CA TRP A 537 -11.89 -9.09 -14.90
C TRP A 537 -12.33 -9.46 -13.48
N GLY A 538 -12.70 -10.72 -13.23
CA GLY A 538 -13.14 -11.18 -11.90
C GLY A 538 -12.04 -11.17 -10.82
N GLU A 539 -10.77 -11.16 -11.24
CA GLU A 539 -9.64 -11.01 -10.32
C GLU A 539 -9.34 -9.53 -10.04
N ILE A 540 -9.51 -8.65 -11.01
CA ILE A 540 -9.36 -7.20 -10.86
C ILE A 540 -10.45 -6.63 -9.94
N GLU A 541 -11.70 -7.05 -10.12
CA GLU A 541 -12.82 -6.58 -9.30
C GLU A 541 -12.64 -6.93 -7.81
N GLN A 542 -11.87 -7.97 -7.47
CA GLN A 542 -11.51 -8.29 -6.07
C GLN A 542 -10.59 -7.25 -5.40
N TYR A 543 -10.15 -6.20 -6.09
CA TYR A 543 -9.37 -5.13 -5.47
C TYR A 543 -10.17 -3.85 -5.28
N PHE A 544 -11.40 -3.77 -5.77
CA PHE A 544 -12.29 -2.66 -5.47
C PHE A 544 -13.12 -3.04 -4.26
N ASP A 545 -13.10 -2.21 -3.22
CA ASP A 545 -14.02 -2.37 -2.11
C ASP A 545 -15.43 -2.02 -2.58
N ASP A 546 -16.42 -2.78 -2.09
CA ASP A 546 -17.82 -2.41 -2.24
C ASP A 546 -18.01 -1.13 -1.41
N VAL A 547 -18.02 0.02 -2.09
CA VAL A 547 -18.20 1.35 -1.48
C VAL A 547 -19.62 1.50 -0.94
#